data_AF-A0A937UGL3-F1
#
_entry.id   AF-A0A937UGL3-F1
#
_cell.length_a   1.000
_cell.length_b   1.000
_cell.length_c   1.000
_cell.angle_alpha   90.00
_cell.angle_beta   90.00
_cell.angle_gamma   90.00
#
_symmetry.space_group_name_H-M   'P 1'
#
loop_
_entity.id
_entity.type
_entity.pdbx_description
1 polymer ?
#
loop_
_entity_poly.entity_id
_entity_poly.type
_entity_poly.pdbx_seq_one_letter_code
_entity_poly.pdbx_strand_id
1 'polypeptide(L)'
;MQRPTTISDESPSSVNVPDIVVTLFRSVLGWIFAILIGVVGVFVTRFMGFSSMVAAQITIGVFGVGGGLSHALLIRSAGANVSWRHVLLLTVIWALSFIGGVTPLFFVMGTGLKMGMLTFYSFAVFGALGGVATAFVMRPLFSDAYAREVMPCALIWSFSLGLAGIASDTLGEGLQMFLPGVIAWIISSGVLALIIGCGGGFSIVRFLQTAAHHKENASVKSRIDHQLLYTKGGNGLYVLTLILLCLPFYLNDFSNIYVTDWRLWIFIDYTSVKLFPFLVVFWLISTRRMRPSEFGLISQPVIPFLTVFLIGTLAVTFIVQNGYLILNWFPGYPHLGEMPEIKSPLWRWIDLTIGLLMVGIFEELVFRGYLYTFITRYTRRPWIIIGISAIVFGFIHWSEGLDSVILTAAAGAVFMLLYLQTLSLPAIMLAHFMVDFIEFANIIPKSIFRLF
;
A
#
# COMPACT_ATOMS: atom_id res chain seq x y z
N MET A 1 40.22 -32.02 40.73
CA MET A 1 40.44 -30.67 40.17
C MET A 1 40.54 -30.79 38.66
N GLN A 2 39.47 -30.48 37.94
CA GLN A 2 39.48 -30.25 36.49
C GLN A 2 38.69 -28.94 36.27
N ARG A 3 39.36 -27.97 35.63
CA ARG A 3 38.79 -26.65 35.32
C ARG A 3 37.69 -26.79 34.26
N PRO A 4 36.61 -26.01 34.35
CA PRO A 4 35.62 -25.93 33.27
C PRO A 4 36.21 -25.11 32.11
N THR A 5 36.10 -25.66 30.91
CA THR A 5 36.37 -25.00 29.64
C THR A 5 35.37 -23.85 29.42
N THR A 6 35.88 -22.62 29.38
CA THR A 6 35.14 -21.45 28.92
C THR A 6 34.86 -21.59 27.43
N ILE A 7 33.60 -21.86 27.08
CA ILE A 7 33.08 -21.64 25.73
C ILE A 7 33.17 -20.14 25.49
N SER A 8 33.97 -19.73 24.52
CA SER A 8 34.00 -18.36 24.03
C SER A 8 32.63 -18.02 23.45
N ASP A 9 31.90 -17.20 24.18
CA ASP A 9 30.64 -16.60 23.78
C ASP A 9 30.93 -15.56 22.69
N GLU A 10 31.15 -16.02 21.45
CA GLU A 10 31.12 -15.13 20.29
C GLU A 10 29.67 -14.68 20.09
N SER A 11 29.35 -13.50 20.64
CA SER A 11 28.07 -12.86 20.40
C SER A 11 27.85 -12.74 18.88
N PRO A 12 26.73 -13.23 18.32
CA PRO A 12 26.44 -13.01 16.92
C PRO A 12 26.23 -11.51 16.70
N SER A 13 27.14 -10.92 15.91
CA SER A 13 27.23 -9.51 15.51
C SER A 13 25.93 -8.72 15.73
N SER A 14 25.92 -7.80 16.69
CA SER A 14 24.86 -6.81 16.82
C SER A 14 24.74 -6.03 15.51
N VAL A 15 23.56 -6.01 14.91
CA VAL A 15 23.26 -5.14 13.77
C VAL A 15 23.42 -3.70 14.26
N ASN A 16 24.54 -3.06 13.95
CA ASN A 16 24.71 -1.63 14.20
C ASN A 16 23.74 -0.91 13.28
N VAL A 17 22.66 -0.36 13.83
CA VAL A 17 21.77 0.53 13.07
C VAL A 17 22.62 1.74 12.65
N PRO A 18 22.87 1.93 11.35
CA PRO A 18 23.74 3.01 10.90
C PRO A 18 23.09 4.36 11.21
N ASP A 19 23.93 5.37 11.45
CA ASP A 19 23.46 6.74 11.67
C ASP A 19 22.54 7.18 10.53
N ILE A 20 21.34 7.64 10.89
CA ILE A 20 20.29 7.96 9.90
C ILE A 20 20.74 9.08 8.97
N VAL A 21 21.43 10.09 9.48
CA VAL A 21 21.89 11.25 8.70
C VAL A 21 22.97 10.81 7.73
N VAL A 22 23.95 10.02 8.19
CA VAL A 22 25.02 9.49 7.34
C VAL A 22 24.46 8.58 6.24
N THR A 23 23.49 7.73 6.57
CA THR A 23 22.87 6.81 5.62
C THR A 23 22.08 7.55 4.54
N LEU A 24 21.27 8.55 4.94
CA LEU A 24 20.54 9.40 4.01
C LEU A 24 21.49 10.16 3.07
N PHE A 25 22.55 10.77 3.62
CA PHE A 25 23.53 11.51 2.82
C PHE A 25 24.23 10.63 1.78
N ARG A 26 24.70 9.44 2.19
CA ARG A 26 25.32 8.47 1.27
C ARG A 26 24.36 8.00 0.18
N SER A 27 23.10 7.77 0.55
CA SER A 27 22.06 7.41 -0.41
C SER A 27 21.87 8.51 -1.46
N VAL A 28 21.66 9.76 -1.04
CA VAL A 28 21.48 10.91 -1.94
C VAL A 28 22.66 11.07 -2.89
N LEU A 29 23.89 10.99 -2.40
CA LEU A 29 25.08 11.05 -3.26
C LEU A 29 25.10 9.95 -4.33
N GLY A 30 24.75 8.72 -3.95
CA GLY A 30 24.71 7.63 -4.91
C GLY A 30 23.59 7.78 -5.96
N TRP A 31 22.46 8.40 -5.61
CA TRP A 31 21.41 8.75 -6.57
C TRP A 31 21.78 9.93 -7.47
N ILE A 32 22.52 10.92 -6.97
CA ILE A 32 23.12 11.98 -7.82
C ILE A 32 24.05 11.35 -8.86
N PHE A 33 24.91 10.42 -8.44
CA PHE A 33 25.77 9.68 -9.36
C PHE A 33 24.98 8.88 -10.40
N ALA A 34 23.87 8.24 -9.98
CA ALA A 34 22.98 7.54 -10.90
C ALA A 34 22.42 8.47 -11.99
N ILE A 35 22.03 9.70 -11.64
CA ILE A 35 21.55 10.70 -12.62
C ILE A 35 22.65 11.02 -13.63
N LEU A 36 23.87 11.24 -13.18
CA LEU A 36 25.00 11.54 -14.07
C LEU A 36 25.25 10.42 -15.08
N ILE A 37 25.10 9.16 -14.68
CA ILE A 37 25.19 8.03 -15.60
C ILE A 37 23.96 8.00 -16.53
N GLY A 38 22.76 8.27 -16.02
CA GLY A 38 21.53 8.36 -16.82
C GLY A 38 21.63 9.37 -17.96
N VAL A 39 22.31 10.51 -17.72
CA VAL A 39 22.59 11.52 -18.75
C VAL A 39 23.38 10.94 -19.94
N VAL A 40 24.27 9.98 -19.72
CA VAL A 40 24.97 9.26 -20.82
C VAL A 40 23.96 8.54 -21.73
N GLY A 41 22.89 7.98 -21.15
CA GLY A 41 21.80 7.37 -21.91
C GLY A 41 21.14 8.35 -22.89
N VAL A 42 20.92 9.61 -22.48
CA VAL A 42 20.39 10.66 -23.37
C VAL A 42 21.31 10.89 -24.57
N PHE A 43 22.62 11.02 -24.34
CA PHE A 43 23.58 11.23 -25.42
C PHE A 43 23.63 10.07 -26.41
N VAL A 44 23.68 8.84 -25.90
CA VAL A 44 23.71 7.62 -26.73
C VAL A 44 22.46 7.52 -27.58
N THR A 45 21.29 7.71 -26.96
CA THR A 45 20.00 7.56 -27.65
C THR A 45 19.77 8.62 -28.73
N ARG A 46 20.20 9.87 -28.49
CA ARG A 46 20.18 10.94 -29.49
C ARG A 46 21.13 10.65 -30.66
N PHE A 47 22.33 10.15 -30.39
CA PHE A 47 23.29 9.78 -31.43
C PHE A 47 22.79 8.62 -32.30
N MET A 48 22.12 7.64 -31.69
CA MET A 48 21.61 6.44 -32.37
C MET A 48 20.24 6.62 -33.02
N GLY A 49 19.58 7.78 -32.87
CA GLY A 49 18.30 8.08 -33.51
C GLY A 49 17.13 7.23 -33.03
N PHE A 50 17.12 6.80 -31.77
CA PHE A 50 16.01 6.02 -31.21
C PHE A 50 14.70 6.83 -31.10
N SER A 51 13.57 6.13 -31.11
CA SER A 51 12.26 6.74 -30.82
C SER A 51 12.24 7.30 -29.39
N SER A 52 11.39 8.31 -29.14
CA SER A 52 11.29 8.96 -27.82
C SER A 52 11.03 7.98 -26.67
N MET A 53 10.20 6.96 -26.91
CA MET A 53 9.91 5.91 -25.93
C MET A 53 11.15 5.06 -25.62
N VAL A 54 11.84 4.56 -26.65
CA VAL A 54 13.05 3.73 -26.48
C VAL A 54 14.16 4.56 -25.83
N ALA A 55 14.32 5.82 -26.24
CA ALA A 55 15.28 6.74 -25.66
C ALA A 55 15.02 6.98 -24.16
N ALA A 56 13.77 7.18 -23.77
CA ALA A 56 13.39 7.35 -22.37
C ALA A 56 13.59 6.06 -21.56
N GLN A 57 13.20 4.90 -22.09
CA GLN A 57 13.42 3.60 -21.43
C GLN A 57 14.90 3.32 -21.21
N ILE A 58 15.77 3.57 -22.21
CA ILE A 58 17.22 3.39 -22.07
C ILE A 58 17.77 4.36 -21.02
N THR A 59 17.44 5.66 -21.12
CA THR A 59 17.93 6.69 -20.20
C THR A 59 17.56 6.38 -18.74
N ILE A 60 16.28 6.10 -18.51
CA ILE A 60 15.71 5.83 -17.19
C ILE A 60 16.14 4.44 -16.68
N GLY A 61 16.33 3.46 -17.57
CA GLY A 61 16.91 2.17 -17.22
C GLY A 61 18.36 2.28 -16.75
N VAL A 62 19.19 3.07 -17.45
CA VAL A 62 20.58 3.36 -17.04
C VAL A 62 20.63 4.09 -15.70
N PHE A 63 19.73 5.04 -15.48
CA PHE A 63 19.53 5.67 -14.16
C PHE A 63 19.20 4.62 -13.09
N GLY A 64 18.29 3.69 -13.37
CA GLY A 64 17.96 2.57 -12.48
C GLY A 64 19.15 1.65 -12.18
N VAL A 65 20.02 1.38 -13.16
CA VAL A 65 21.28 0.64 -12.93
C VAL A 65 22.16 1.38 -11.92
N GLY A 66 22.37 2.68 -12.09
CA GLY A 66 23.13 3.50 -11.15
C GLY A 66 22.52 3.49 -9.74
N GLY A 67 21.19 3.59 -9.66
CA GLY A 67 20.44 3.55 -8.41
C GLY A 67 20.58 2.21 -7.67
N GLY A 68 20.49 1.09 -8.39
CA GLY A 68 20.70 -0.25 -7.83
C GLY A 68 22.14 -0.49 -7.35
N LEU A 69 23.13 0.05 -8.06
CA LEU A 69 24.54 0.01 -7.62
C LEU A 69 24.74 0.83 -6.34
N SER A 70 24.20 2.06 -6.32
CA SER A 70 24.17 2.92 -5.13
C SER A 70 23.57 2.19 -3.92
N HIS A 71 22.43 1.52 -4.13
CA HIS A 71 21.79 0.71 -3.09
C HIS A 71 22.65 -0.44 -2.59
N ALA A 72 23.28 -1.19 -3.49
CA ALA A 72 24.17 -2.28 -3.10
C ALA A 72 25.36 -1.81 -2.26
N LEU A 73 25.95 -0.66 -2.62
CA LEU A 73 27.02 -0.02 -1.86
C LEU A 73 26.54 0.47 -0.48
N LEU A 74 25.33 1.03 -0.43
CA LEU A 74 24.74 1.51 0.82
C LEU A 74 24.46 0.35 1.78
N ILE A 75 23.89 -0.76 1.29
CA ILE A 75 23.66 -2.00 2.04
C ILE A 75 24.98 -2.58 2.55
N ARG A 76 26.03 -2.59 1.71
CA ARG A 76 27.37 -3.02 2.12
C ARG A 76 27.93 -2.13 3.22
N SER A 77 27.74 -0.82 3.11
CA SER A 77 28.20 0.14 4.12
C SER A 77 27.49 0.00 5.47
N ALA A 78 26.30 -0.62 5.48
CA ALA A 78 25.56 -0.98 6.69
C ALA A 78 26.01 -2.33 7.32
N GLY A 79 27.12 -2.92 6.83
CA GLY A 79 27.73 -4.13 7.41
C GLY A 79 27.30 -5.45 6.76
N ALA A 80 26.51 -5.43 5.69
CA ALA A 80 26.08 -6.64 4.99
C ALA A 80 27.16 -7.17 4.03
N ASN A 81 27.30 -8.49 3.96
CA ASN A 81 28.20 -9.15 3.01
C ASN A 81 27.58 -9.24 1.59
N VAL A 82 27.57 -8.12 0.88
CA VAL A 82 26.96 -8.01 -0.46
C VAL A 82 27.90 -8.55 -1.53
N SER A 83 27.60 -9.74 -2.05
CA SER A 83 28.32 -10.35 -3.18
C SER A 83 27.97 -9.71 -4.53
N TRP A 84 28.77 -9.98 -5.57
CA TRP A 84 28.51 -9.48 -6.95
C TRP A 84 27.12 -9.88 -7.49
N ARG A 85 26.62 -11.07 -7.11
CA ARG A 85 25.26 -11.51 -7.49
C ARG A 85 24.18 -10.58 -6.95
N HIS A 86 24.32 -10.12 -5.70
CA HIS A 86 23.39 -9.17 -5.11
C HIS A 86 23.45 -7.81 -5.82
N VAL A 87 24.66 -7.34 -6.16
CA VAL A 87 24.83 -6.10 -6.93
C VAL A 87 24.10 -6.21 -8.26
N LEU A 88 24.33 -7.28 -9.03
CA LEU A 88 23.69 -7.50 -10.33
C LEU A 88 22.16 -7.60 -10.21
N LEU A 89 21.65 -8.30 -9.20
CA LEU A 89 20.21 -8.41 -8.98
C LEU A 89 19.60 -7.04 -8.69
N LEU A 90 20.20 -6.25 -7.79
CA LEU A 90 19.70 -4.91 -7.45
C LEU A 90 19.75 -3.96 -8.64
N THR A 91 20.82 -3.97 -9.44
CA THR A 91 20.89 -3.12 -10.64
C THR A 91 19.84 -3.50 -11.68
N VAL A 92 19.60 -4.79 -11.92
CA VAL A 92 18.56 -5.27 -12.83
C VAL A 92 17.17 -4.95 -12.32
N ILE A 93 16.88 -5.20 -11.03
CA ILE A 93 15.59 -4.88 -10.40
C ILE A 93 15.28 -3.40 -10.60
N TRP A 94 16.21 -2.52 -10.24
CA TRP A 94 15.98 -1.08 -10.34
C TRP A 94 15.90 -0.62 -11.80
N ALA A 95 16.72 -1.14 -12.72
CA ALA A 95 16.58 -0.84 -14.13
C ALA A 95 15.18 -1.19 -14.67
N LEU A 96 14.68 -2.39 -14.36
CA LEU A 96 13.35 -2.84 -14.79
C LEU A 96 12.22 -2.05 -14.12
N SER A 97 12.34 -1.72 -12.83
CA SER A 97 11.38 -0.86 -12.13
C SER A 97 11.30 0.53 -12.78
N PHE A 98 12.43 1.13 -13.13
CA PHE A 98 12.46 2.44 -13.77
C PHE A 98 11.93 2.40 -15.21
N ILE A 99 12.30 1.38 -15.99
CA ILE A 99 11.73 1.14 -17.34
C ILE A 99 10.22 0.96 -17.24
N GLY A 100 9.76 0.14 -16.31
CA GLY A 100 8.35 -0.08 -16.04
C GLY A 100 7.64 1.22 -15.67
N GLY A 101 8.23 2.04 -14.78
CA GLY A 101 7.66 3.32 -14.34
C GLY A 101 7.48 4.33 -15.47
N VAL A 102 8.43 4.43 -16.41
CA VAL A 102 8.35 5.40 -17.51
C VAL A 102 7.47 4.92 -18.67
N THR A 103 7.34 3.60 -18.85
CA THR A 103 6.70 3.00 -20.04
C THR A 103 5.22 3.39 -20.22
N PRO A 104 4.35 3.34 -19.19
CA PRO A 104 2.95 3.76 -19.29
C PRO A 104 2.77 5.20 -19.77
N LEU A 105 3.73 6.09 -19.52
CA LEU A 105 3.62 7.50 -19.88
C LEU A 105 3.60 7.75 -21.40
N PHE A 106 4.01 6.77 -22.20
CA PHE A 106 4.00 6.86 -23.67
C PHE A 106 2.72 6.34 -24.31
N PHE A 107 1.85 5.67 -23.55
CA PHE A 107 0.60 5.11 -24.06
C PHE A 107 -0.61 5.98 -23.74
N VAL A 108 -0.40 7.10 -23.06
CA VAL A 108 -1.46 7.96 -22.54
C VAL A 108 -1.17 9.40 -22.91
N MET A 109 -2.20 10.10 -23.36
CA MET A 109 -2.18 11.55 -23.53
C MET A 109 -3.17 12.20 -22.57
N GLY A 110 -2.84 13.39 -22.09
CA GLY A 110 -3.64 14.07 -21.08
C GLY A 110 -3.21 15.51 -20.82
N THR A 111 -3.96 16.18 -19.96
CA THR A 111 -3.55 17.45 -19.34
C THR A 111 -2.33 17.21 -18.45
N GLY A 112 -1.58 18.28 -18.12
CA GLY A 112 -0.44 18.18 -17.19
C GLY A 112 -0.81 17.52 -15.85
N LEU A 113 -2.03 17.79 -15.33
CA LEU A 113 -2.54 17.12 -14.13
C LEU A 113 -2.73 15.60 -14.31
N LYS A 114 -3.30 15.16 -15.44
CA LYS A 114 -3.46 13.73 -15.75
C LYS A 114 -2.09 13.06 -15.90
N MET A 115 -1.16 13.69 -16.62
CA MET A 115 0.19 13.17 -16.80
C MET A 115 0.97 13.11 -15.48
N GLY A 116 0.81 14.11 -14.60
CA GLY A 116 1.39 14.10 -13.25
C GLY A 116 0.86 12.94 -12.41
N MET A 117 -0.45 12.74 -12.36
CA MET A 117 -1.06 11.62 -11.63
C MET A 117 -0.60 10.28 -12.18
N LEU A 118 -0.62 10.10 -13.50
CA LEU A 118 -0.13 8.88 -14.14
C LEU A 118 1.35 8.62 -13.82
N THR A 119 2.17 9.66 -13.85
CA THR A 119 3.58 9.59 -13.46
C THR A 119 3.73 9.09 -12.03
N PHE A 120 2.97 9.67 -11.09
CA PHE A 120 2.98 9.22 -9.70
C PHE A 120 2.57 7.76 -9.57
N TYR A 121 1.42 7.35 -10.11
CA TYR A 121 0.95 5.97 -9.97
C TYR A 121 1.89 4.96 -10.61
N SER A 122 2.37 5.26 -11.82
CA SER A 122 3.28 4.37 -12.53
C SER A 122 4.57 4.17 -11.74
N PHE A 123 5.25 5.26 -11.38
CA PHE A 123 6.48 5.17 -10.59
C PHE A 123 6.25 4.64 -9.17
N ALA A 124 5.08 4.86 -8.57
CA ALA A 124 4.72 4.30 -7.28
C ALA A 124 4.52 2.78 -7.32
N VAL A 125 3.83 2.24 -8.33
CA VAL A 125 3.66 0.80 -8.52
C VAL A 125 5.01 0.14 -8.75
N PHE A 126 5.80 0.64 -9.69
CA PHE A 126 7.10 0.03 -10.00
C PHE A 126 8.15 0.26 -8.91
N GLY A 127 8.05 1.36 -8.17
CA GLY A 127 8.80 1.62 -6.94
C GLY A 127 8.45 0.61 -5.85
N ALA A 128 7.16 0.30 -5.65
CA ALA A 128 6.73 -0.73 -4.71
C ALA A 128 7.31 -2.11 -5.08
N LEU A 129 7.20 -2.51 -6.35
CA LEU A 129 7.76 -3.76 -6.86
C LEU A 129 9.29 -3.81 -6.66
N GLY A 130 9.98 -2.70 -6.96
CA GLY A 130 11.42 -2.57 -6.74
C GLY A 130 11.80 -2.69 -5.27
N GLY A 131 11.03 -2.06 -4.38
CA GLY A 131 11.20 -2.16 -2.93
C GLY A 131 10.94 -3.56 -2.39
N VAL A 132 9.90 -4.25 -2.87
CA VAL A 132 9.60 -5.66 -2.55
C VAL A 132 10.75 -6.56 -2.96
N ALA A 133 11.18 -6.46 -4.23
CA ALA A 133 12.27 -7.26 -4.76
C ALA A 133 13.59 -6.97 -4.04
N THR A 134 13.88 -5.71 -3.74
CA THR A 134 15.04 -5.29 -2.94
C THR A 134 15.01 -5.93 -1.55
N ALA A 135 13.86 -5.92 -0.86
CA ALA A 135 13.74 -6.56 0.44
C ALA A 135 13.97 -8.08 0.37
N PHE A 136 13.52 -8.75 -0.69
CA PHE A 136 13.81 -10.18 -0.91
C PHE A 136 15.31 -10.45 -1.14
N VAL A 137 16.00 -9.58 -1.91
CA VAL A 137 17.45 -9.69 -2.12
C VAL A 137 18.23 -9.39 -0.84
N MET A 138 17.75 -8.45 -0.02
CA MET A 138 18.37 -8.12 1.27
C MET A 138 18.13 -9.19 2.34
N ARG A 139 17.00 -9.89 2.29
CA ARG A 139 16.60 -10.87 3.30
C ARG A 139 17.69 -11.87 3.71
N PRO A 140 18.39 -12.58 2.80
CA PRO A 140 19.44 -13.53 3.17
C PRO A 140 20.73 -12.87 3.68
N LEU A 141 20.89 -11.55 3.50
CA LEU A 141 22.08 -10.82 3.95
C LEU A 141 22.05 -10.49 5.46
N PHE A 142 20.89 -10.65 6.10
CA PHE A 142 20.68 -10.34 7.51
C PHE A 142 19.99 -11.54 8.21
N SER A 143 20.39 -11.86 9.45
CA SER A 143 20.03 -13.13 10.12
C SER A 143 18.52 -13.45 10.23
N ASP A 144 18.22 -14.75 10.19
CA ASP A 144 17.03 -15.43 9.65
C ASP A 144 15.61 -15.13 10.18
N ALA A 145 15.40 -14.47 11.31
CA ALA A 145 14.05 -14.47 11.92
C ALA A 145 13.14 -13.28 11.53
N TYR A 146 13.70 -12.12 11.13
CA TYR A 146 13.00 -10.83 11.33
C TYR A 146 12.85 -9.91 10.09
N ALA A 147 13.41 -10.27 8.93
CA ALA A 147 13.30 -9.51 7.67
C ALA A 147 11.99 -9.74 6.88
N ARG A 148 10.90 -10.13 7.57
CA ARG A 148 9.62 -10.51 6.94
C ARG A 148 8.69 -9.32 6.63
N GLU A 149 8.96 -8.15 7.20
CA GLU A 149 8.19 -6.94 6.91
C GLU A 149 8.77 -6.23 5.67
N VAL A 150 8.41 -6.76 4.51
CA VAL A 150 8.73 -6.19 3.19
C VAL A 150 7.99 -4.85 2.97
N MET A 151 6.88 -4.66 3.69
CA MET A 151 5.94 -3.59 3.44
C MET A 151 6.54 -2.19 3.63
N PRO A 152 7.22 -1.84 4.75
CA PRO A 152 7.83 -0.52 4.89
C PRO A 152 8.78 -0.16 3.74
N CYS A 153 9.57 -1.12 3.25
CA CYS A 153 10.45 -0.90 2.09
C CYS A 153 9.63 -0.64 0.81
N ALA A 154 8.64 -1.48 0.52
CA ALA A 154 7.76 -1.30 -0.63
C ALA A 154 7.06 0.08 -0.60
N LEU A 155 6.56 0.49 0.57
CA LEU A 155 5.83 1.73 0.78
C LEU A 155 6.72 2.96 0.63
N ILE A 156 7.89 2.97 1.27
CA ILE A 156 8.85 4.07 1.17
C ILE A 156 9.28 4.25 -0.28
N TRP A 157 9.57 3.14 -0.98
CA TRP A 157 9.96 3.18 -2.39
C TRP A 157 8.83 3.61 -3.32
N SER A 158 7.62 3.10 -3.10
CA SER A 158 6.43 3.50 -3.84
C SER A 158 6.20 5.00 -3.76
N PHE A 159 6.12 5.55 -2.54
CA PHE A 159 5.86 6.97 -2.35
C PHE A 159 7.01 7.84 -2.84
N SER A 160 8.27 7.48 -2.53
CA SER A 160 9.43 8.30 -2.91
C SER A 160 9.60 8.37 -4.43
N LEU A 161 9.44 7.27 -5.18
CA LEU A 161 9.52 7.32 -6.65
C LEU A 161 8.35 8.09 -7.26
N GLY A 162 7.11 7.84 -6.81
CA GLY A 162 5.95 8.55 -7.33
C GLY A 162 6.05 10.07 -7.08
N LEU A 163 6.41 10.47 -5.85
CA LEU A 163 6.60 11.86 -5.49
C LEU A 163 7.76 12.50 -6.27
N ALA A 164 8.87 11.79 -6.42
CA ALA A 164 10.03 12.29 -7.17
C ALA A 164 9.66 12.57 -8.63
N GLY A 165 8.89 11.67 -9.27
CA GLY A 165 8.39 11.87 -10.63
C GLY A 165 7.59 13.17 -10.79
N ILE A 166 6.55 13.37 -9.98
CA ILE A 166 5.74 14.60 -10.04
C ILE A 166 6.58 15.83 -9.68
N ALA A 167 7.33 15.77 -8.58
CA ALA A 167 8.05 16.93 -8.06
C ALA A 167 9.11 17.41 -9.06
N SER A 168 9.84 16.47 -9.67
CA SER A 168 10.81 16.77 -10.72
C SER A 168 10.13 17.39 -11.94
N ASP A 169 9.05 16.78 -12.44
CA ASP A 169 8.35 17.27 -13.62
C ASP A 169 7.77 18.68 -13.41
N THR A 170 6.99 18.85 -12.33
CA THR A 170 6.36 20.13 -11.98
C THR A 170 7.39 21.24 -11.74
N LEU A 171 8.49 20.92 -11.05
CA LEU A 171 9.55 21.90 -10.81
C LEU A 171 10.32 22.22 -12.09
N GLY A 172 10.57 21.23 -12.95
CA GLY A 172 11.26 21.41 -14.22
C GLY A 172 10.48 22.32 -15.16
N GLU A 173 9.17 22.12 -15.29
CA GLU A 173 8.28 23.02 -16.03
C GLU A 173 8.21 24.40 -15.38
N GLY A 174 8.02 24.46 -14.06
CA GLY A 174 7.89 25.72 -13.33
C GLY A 174 9.14 26.61 -13.44
N LEU A 175 10.32 26.03 -13.30
CA LEU A 175 11.59 26.76 -13.37
C LEU A 175 11.90 27.26 -14.78
N GLN A 176 11.39 26.64 -15.83
CA GLN A 176 11.58 27.10 -17.21
C GLN A 176 10.96 28.48 -17.47
N MET A 177 10.02 28.94 -16.63
CA MET A 177 9.52 30.30 -16.68
C MET A 177 10.57 31.35 -16.29
N PHE A 178 11.62 30.96 -15.57
CA PHE A 178 12.60 31.87 -14.98
C PHE A 178 14.05 31.54 -15.37
N LEU A 179 14.34 30.31 -15.77
CA LEU A 179 15.68 29.80 -16.04
C LEU A 179 15.77 29.12 -17.42
N PRO A 180 16.95 29.10 -18.05
CA PRO A 180 17.18 28.27 -19.24
C PRO A 180 16.82 26.80 -18.97
N GLY A 181 16.19 26.15 -19.95
CA GLY A 181 15.67 24.79 -19.78
C GLY A 181 16.71 23.78 -19.28
N VAL A 182 17.96 23.88 -19.73
CA VAL A 182 19.05 23.02 -19.25
C VAL A 182 19.28 23.19 -17.74
N ILE A 183 19.29 24.43 -17.25
CA ILE A 183 19.49 24.73 -15.83
C ILE A 183 18.27 24.28 -15.01
N ALA A 184 17.06 24.55 -15.50
CA ALA A 184 15.82 24.12 -14.86
C ALA A 184 15.77 22.59 -14.67
N TRP A 185 16.10 21.82 -15.72
CA TRP A 185 16.11 20.36 -15.65
C TRP A 185 17.26 19.77 -14.83
N ILE A 186 18.41 20.46 -14.73
CA ILE A 186 19.49 20.08 -13.80
C ILE A 186 19.02 20.23 -12.35
N ILE A 187 18.40 21.36 -12.00
CA ILE A 187 17.89 21.61 -10.64
C ILE A 187 16.78 20.60 -10.30
N SER A 188 15.85 20.39 -11.23
CA SER A 188 14.78 19.40 -11.09
C SER A 188 15.32 17.98 -10.88
N SER A 189 16.33 17.58 -11.65
CA SER A 189 17.03 16.30 -11.47
C SER A 189 17.69 16.20 -10.08
N GLY A 190 18.25 17.29 -9.55
CA GLY A 190 18.76 17.34 -8.18
C GLY A 190 17.68 17.03 -7.13
N VAL A 191 16.48 17.58 -7.31
CA VAL A 191 15.32 17.31 -6.42
C VAL A 191 14.86 15.85 -6.55
N LEU A 192 14.83 15.31 -7.78
CA LEU A 192 14.57 13.88 -8.03
C LEU A 192 15.52 13.00 -7.21
N ALA A 193 16.84 13.23 -7.33
CA ALA A 193 17.85 12.46 -6.57
C ALA A 193 17.71 12.64 -5.06
N LEU A 194 17.34 13.84 -4.59
CA LEU A 194 17.13 14.10 -3.17
C LEU A 194 15.97 13.28 -2.62
N ILE A 195 14.81 13.30 -3.29
CA ILE A 195 13.60 12.59 -2.82
C ILE A 195 13.85 11.08 -2.85
N ILE A 196 14.35 10.55 -3.97
CA ILE A 196 14.63 9.11 -4.13
C ILE A 196 15.74 8.67 -3.17
N GLY A 197 16.79 9.49 -3.02
CA GLY A 197 17.91 9.23 -2.11
C GLY A 197 17.47 9.19 -0.65
N CYS A 198 16.68 10.17 -0.21
CA CYS A 198 16.10 10.16 1.12
C CYS A 198 15.19 8.94 1.33
N GLY A 199 14.35 8.60 0.35
CA GLY A 199 13.52 7.40 0.35
C GLY A 199 14.33 6.12 0.53
N GLY A 200 15.33 5.88 -0.34
CA GLY A 200 16.17 4.69 -0.28
C GLY A 200 16.99 4.57 1.02
N GLY A 201 17.57 5.68 1.49
CA GLY A 201 18.31 5.71 2.74
C GLY A 201 17.41 5.42 3.95
N PHE A 202 16.24 6.05 3.98
CA PHE A 202 15.24 5.80 5.02
C PHE A 202 14.72 4.35 4.97
N SER A 203 14.52 3.79 3.77
CA SER A 203 14.11 2.38 3.59
C SER A 203 15.09 1.42 4.24
N ILE A 204 16.41 1.62 4.05
CA ILE A 204 17.44 0.76 4.66
C ILE A 204 17.48 0.94 6.17
N VAL A 205 17.44 2.19 6.67
CA VAL A 205 17.42 2.45 8.12
C VAL A 205 16.22 1.78 8.76
N ARG A 206 15.03 1.90 8.16
CA ARG A 206 13.80 1.26 8.66
C ARG A 206 13.89 -0.26 8.61
N PHE A 207 14.41 -0.83 7.52
CA PHE A 207 14.64 -2.27 7.42
C PHE A 207 15.53 -2.78 8.57
N LEU A 208 16.63 -2.07 8.86
CA LEU A 208 17.57 -2.43 9.92
C LEU A 208 17.01 -2.19 11.33
N GLN A 209 16.29 -1.08 11.54
CA GLN A 209 15.61 -0.78 12.80
C GLN A 209 14.53 -1.82 13.13
N THR A 210 13.70 -2.20 12.15
CA THR A 210 12.70 -3.24 12.31
C THR A 210 13.35 -4.58 12.64
N ALA A 211 14.47 -4.91 11.99
CA ALA A 211 15.25 -6.11 12.30
C ALA A 211 15.80 -6.09 13.74
N ALA A 212 16.27 -4.93 14.22
CA ALA A 212 16.78 -4.76 15.58
C ALA A 212 15.66 -4.82 16.65
N HIS A 213 14.57 -4.09 16.47
CA HIS A 213 13.44 -4.04 17.40
C HIS A 213 12.71 -5.38 17.56
N HIS A 214 12.56 -6.17 16.48
CA HIS A 214 11.93 -7.49 16.60
C HIS A 214 12.83 -8.53 17.29
N LYS A 215 14.17 -8.39 17.20
CA LYS A 215 15.12 -9.20 17.98
C LYS A 215 14.95 -8.98 19.48
N GLU A 216 14.62 -7.76 19.89
CA GLU A 216 14.40 -7.36 21.28
C GLU A 216 12.99 -7.72 21.79
N ASN A 217 11.96 -7.62 20.93
CA ASN A 217 10.55 -7.80 21.30
C ASN A 217 9.94 -9.19 21.00
N ALA A 218 10.74 -10.17 20.56
CA ALA A 218 10.28 -11.54 20.29
C ALA A 218 9.56 -12.18 21.50
N SER A 219 9.90 -11.77 22.72
CA SER A 219 9.23 -12.20 23.97
C SER A 219 7.88 -11.50 24.20
N VAL A 220 7.74 -10.23 23.82
CA VAL A 220 6.54 -9.40 24.03
C VAL A 220 5.44 -9.70 22.99
N LYS A 221 5.81 -9.92 21.72
CA LYS A 221 4.86 -10.31 20.67
C LYS A 221 4.22 -11.67 20.96
N SER A 222 5.00 -12.62 21.50
CA SER A 222 4.45 -13.90 21.98
C SER A 222 3.44 -13.71 23.10
N ARG A 223 3.62 -12.69 23.97
CA ARG A 223 2.69 -12.33 25.06
C ARG A 223 1.42 -11.67 24.55
N ILE A 224 1.50 -10.76 23.57
CA ILE A 224 0.32 -10.12 22.96
C ILE A 224 -0.48 -11.12 22.13
N ASP A 225 0.19 -11.98 21.35
CA ASP A 225 -0.45 -13.11 20.69
C ASP A 225 -1.12 -14.03 21.73
N HIS A 226 -0.43 -14.37 22.82
CA HIS A 226 -1.02 -15.12 23.94
C HIS A 226 -2.25 -14.43 24.56
N GLN A 227 -2.25 -13.10 24.65
CA GLN A 227 -3.29 -12.29 25.29
C GLN A 227 -4.47 -11.99 24.34
N LEU A 228 -4.27 -12.09 23.01
CA LEU A 228 -5.33 -12.18 22.00
C LEU A 228 -5.90 -13.60 21.89
N LEU A 229 -5.09 -14.62 22.13
CA LEU A 229 -5.50 -16.04 22.13
C LEU A 229 -6.25 -16.45 23.39
N TYR A 230 -5.97 -15.82 24.53
CA TYR A 230 -6.76 -15.97 25.77
C TYR A 230 -7.99 -15.05 25.72
N THR A 231 -8.87 -15.30 24.76
CA THR A 231 -10.19 -14.69 24.73
C THR A 231 -11.15 -15.52 25.55
N LYS A 232 -11.80 -14.88 26.53
CA LYS A 232 -12.70 -15.48 27.53
C LYS A 232 -13.98 -16.13 26.93
N GLY A 233 -14.20 -16.06 25.62
CA GLY A 233 -15.42 -16.50 24.94
C GLY A 233 -15.29 -17.86 24.25
N GLY A 234 -16.28 -18.73 24.43
CA GLY A 234 -16.37 -20.00 23.72
C GLY A 234 -16.54 -19.81 22.20
N ASN A 235 -16.14 -20.81 21.40
CA ASN A 235 -16.22 -20.76 19.92
C ASN A 235 -17.60 -20.35 19.39
N GLY A 236 -18.69 -20.73 20.07
CA GLY A 236 -20.05 -20.37 19.68
C GLY A 236 -20.33 -18.87 19.68
N LEU A 237 -19.75 -18.11 20.62
CA LEU A 237 -19.89 -16.65 20.65
C LEU A 237 -19.25 -16.02 19.40
N TYR A 238 -18.06 -16.49 19.01
CA TYR A 238 -17.36 -15.95 17.84
C TYR A 238 -18.06 -16.28 16.52
N VAL A 239 -18.63 -17.48 16.40
CA VAL A 239 -19.44 -17.86 15.24
C VAL A 239 -20.72 -17.03 15.19
N LEU A 240 -21.42 -16.86 16.31
CA LEU A 240 -22.63 -16.05 16.38
C LEU A 240 -22.34 -14.58 16.02
N THR A 241 -21.28 -13.99 16.58
CA THR A 241 -20.88 -12.63 16.25
C THR A 241 -20.50 -12.50 14.77
N LEU A 242 -19.83 -13.50 14.17
CA LEU A 242 -19.54 -13.48 12.73
C LEU A 242 -20.83 -13.44 11.91
N ILE A 243 -21.80 -14.28 12.24
CA ILE A 243 -23.09 -14.33 11.55
C ILE A 243 -23.82 -12.99 11.70
N LEU A 244 -23.94 -12.47 12.93
CA LEU A 244 -24.64 -11.21 13.20
C LEU A 244 -23.98 -10.03 12.49
N LEU A 245 -22.65 -9.99 12.41
CA LEU A 245 -21.95 -8.88 11.76
C LEU A 245 -21.92 -8.98 10.24
N CYS A 246 -21.78 -10.17 9.66
CA CYS A 246 -21.68 -10.33 8.20
C CYS A 246 -23.05 -10.38 7.51
N LEU A 247 -24.07 -10.99 8.14
CA LEU A 247 -25.35 -11.25 7.48
C LEU A 247 -26.03 -10.00 6.91
N PRO A 248 -26.07 -8.84 7.61
CA PRO A 248 -26.71 -7.65 7.05
C PRO A 248 -26.09 -7.18 5.73
N PHE A 249 -24.77 -7.29 5.57
CA PHE A 249 -24.07 -6.90 4.34
C PHE A 249 -24.45 -7.81 3.17
N TYR A 250 -24.47 -9.13 3.38
CA TYR A 250 -24.89 -10.07 2.34
C TYR A 250 -26.36 -9.91 1.93
N LEU A 251 -27.22 -9.55 2.89
CA LEU A 251 -28.64 -9.33 2.62
C LEU A 251 -28.91 -7.96 1.98
N ASN A 252 -28.01 -6.98 2.12
CA ASN A 252 -28.16 -5.63 1.57
C ASN A 252 -28.35 -5.64 0.05
N ASP A 253 -27.70 -6.57 -0.64
CA ASP A 253 -27.82 -6.72 -2.10
C ASP A 253 -29.23 -7.06 -2.58
N PHE A 254 -30.08 -7.66 -1.73
CA PHE A 254 -31.50 -7.78 -2.08
C PHE A 254 -32.19 -6.41 -2.15
N SER A 255 -31.75 -5.43 -1.36
CA SER A 255 -32.20 -4.04 -1.48
C SER A 255 -31.77 -3.45 -2.82
N ASN A 256 -30.52 -3.69 -3.24
CA ASN A 256 -29.99 -3.23 -4.53
C ASN A 256 -30.76 -3.81 -5.74
N ILE A 257 -31.30 -5.02 -5.62
CA ILE A 257 -32.06 -5.68 -6.69
C ILE A 257 -33.53 -5.23 -6.71
N TYR A 258 -34.18 -5.14 -5.54
CA TYR A 258 -35.65 -5.03 -5.46
C TYR A 258 -36.17 -3.67 -5.03
N VAL A 259 -35.35 -2.80 -4.41
CA VAL A 259 -35.80 -1.52 -3.84
C VAL A 259 -35.47 -0.37 -4.78
N THR A 260 -36.51 0.21 -5.39
CA THR A 260 -36.37 1.31 -6.35
C THR A 260 -36.55 2.71 -5.73
N ASP A 261 -37.21 2.82 -4.57
CA ASP A 261 -37.32 4.09 -3.84
C ASP A 261 -36.05 4.33 -3.02
N TRP A 262 -35.27 5.33 -3.40
CA TRP A 262 -34.03 5.72 -2.72
C TRP A 262 -34.23 6.01 -1.23
N ARG A 263 -35.42 6.44 -0.79
CA ARG A 263 -35.70 6.70 0.62
C ARG A 263 -35.76 5.41 1.43
N LEU A 264 -36.44 4.41 0.88
CA LEU A 264 -36.53 3.09 1.49
C LEU A 264 -35.17 2.40 1.45
N TRP A 265 -34.43 2.55 0.34
CA TRP A 265 -33.09 2.01 0.21
C TRP A 265 -32.13 2.59 1.27
N ILE A 266 -32.05 3.93 1.41
CA ILE A 266 -31.24 4.58 2.46
C ILE A 266 -31.68 4.11 3.84
N PHE A 267 -32.98 4.01 4.09
CA PHE A 267 -33.48 3.56 5.38
C PHE A 267 -33.01 2.14 5.70
N ILE A 268 -33.11 1.21 4.74
CA ILE A 268 -32.64 -0.17 4.88
C ILE A 268 -31.13 -0.18 5.13
N ASP A 269 -30.36 0.57 4.34
CA ASP A 269 -28.91 0.64 4.44
C ASP A 269 -28.47 1.17 5.83
N TYR A 270 -28.98 2.32 6.26
CA TYR A 270 -28.61 2.92 7.54
C TYR A 270 -29.05 2.09 8.75
N THR A 271 -30.17 1.39 8.66
CA THR A 271 -30.64 0.55 9.77
C THR A 271 -29.93 -0.81 9.80
N SER A 272 -29.75 -1.44 8.64
CA SER A 272 -29.32 -2.83 8.53
C SER A 272 -27.80 -2.97 8.47
N VAL A 273 -27.11 -2.21 7.61
CA VAL A 273 -25.64 -2.35 7.45
C VAL A 273 -24.84 -1.39 8.32
N LYS A 274 -25.46 -0.31 8.84
CA LYS A 274 -24.79 0.65 9.72
C LYS A 274 -25.19 0.51 11.19
N LEU A 275 -26.46 0.79 11.53
CA LEU A 275 -26.92 0.81 12.90
C LEU A 275 -26.88 -0.58 13.57
N PHE A 276 -27.29 -1.64 12.88
CA PHE A 276 -27.33 -2.97 13.47
C PHE A 276 -25.91 -3.50 13.84
N PRO A 277 -24.90 -3.51 12.95
CA PRO A 277 -23.52 -3.87 13.32
C PRO A 277 -22.97 -3.00 14.45
N PHE A 278 -23.26 -1.68 14.44
CA PHE A 278 -22.89 -0.80 15.55
C PHE A 278 -23.45 -1.28 16.89
N LEU A 279 -24.76 -1.58 16.94
CA LEU A 279 -25.41 -2.04 18.16
C LEU A 279 -24.86 -3.39 18.64
N VAL A 280 -24.55 -4.32 17.72
CA VAL A 280 -23.94 -5.61 18.06
C VAL A 280 -22.54 -5.40 18.68
N VAL A 281 -21.68 -4.60 18.04
CA VAL A 281 -20.32 -4.31 18.53
C VAL A 281 -20.38 -3.57 19.87
N PHE A 282 -21.22 -2.54 19.96
CA PHE A 282 -21.43 -1.77 21.19
C PHE A 282 -21.91 -2.67 22.33
N TRP A 283 -22.86 -3.56 22.08
CA TRP A 283 -23.34 -4.53 23.06
C TRP A 283 -22.23 -5.48 23.52
N LEU A 284 -21.44 -6.03 22.59
CA LEU A 284 -20.33 -6.95 22.92
C LEU A 284 -19.24 -6.27 23.77
N ILE A 285 -18.90 -5.01 23.46
CA ILE A 285 -17.89 -4.23 24.19
C ILE A 285 -18.44 -3.78 25.56
N SER A 286 -19.65 -3.21 25.60
CA SER A 286 -20.26 -2.71 26.83
C SER A 286 -20.53 -3.81 27.85
N THR A 287 -20.91 -5.00 27.39
CA THR A 287 -21.07 -6.20 28.24
C THR A 287 -19.76 -6.92 28.53
N ARG A 288 -18.61 -6.39 28.08
CA ARG A 288 -17.26 -6.94 28.27
C ARG A 288 -17.10 -8.38 27.75
N ARG A 289 -17.92 -8.78 26.76
CA ARG A 289 -17.83 -10.08 26.08
C ARG A 289 -16.68 -10.12 25.08
N MET A 290 -16.33 -8.96 24.51
CA MET A 290 -15.17 -8.78 23.62
C MET A 290 -14.51 -7.42 23.91
N ARG A 291 -13.24 -7.29 23.57
CA ARG A 291 -12.46 -6.05 23.70
C ARG A 291 -12.52 -5.22 22.42
N PRO A 292 -12.38 -3.88 22.48
CA PRO A 292 -12.27 -3.04 21.29
C PRO A 292 -11.15 -3.50 20.31
N SER A 293 -10.04 -4.01 20.84
CA SER A 293 -8.92 -4.52 20.04
C SER A 293 -9.29 -5.72 19.16
N GLU A 294 -10.30 -6.51 19.55
CA GLU A 294 -10.81 -7.64 18.75
C GLU A 294 -11.58 -7.19 17.50
N PHE A 295 -11.94 -5.91 17.46
CA PHE A 295 -12.52 -5.23 16.30
C PHE A 295 -11.50 -4.33 15.60
N GLY A 296 -10.20 -4.42 15.93
CA GLY A 296 -9.16 -3.58 15.34
C GLY A 296 -9.19 -2.11 15.77
N LEU A 297 -9.94 -1.78 16.83
CA LEU A 297 -9.99 -0.44 17.41
C LEU A 297 -8.81 -0.22 18.35
N ILE A 298 -7.64 0.03 17.75
CA ILE A 298 -6.37 0.30 18.42
C ILE A 298 -5.93 1.72 18.02
N SER A 299 -5.26 2.44 18.93
CA SER A 299 -4.68 3.74 18.60
C SER A 299 -3.48 3.56 17.66
N GLN A 300 -3.40 4.42 16.64
CA GLN A 300 -2.33 4.40 15.65
C GLN A 300 -1.43 5.63 15.80
N PRO A 301 -0.10 5.48 15.87
CA PRO A 301 0.79 6.63 15.82
C PRO A 301 0.67 7.36 14.48
N VAL A 302 0.92 8.67 14.49
CA VAL A 302 0.68 9.57 13.35
C VAL A 302 1.40 9.12 12.07
N ILE A 303 2.65 8.67 12.16
CA ILE A 303 3.44 8.29 10.97
C ILE A 303 2.86 7.02 10.30
N PRO A 304 2.67 5.88 10.99
CA PRO A 304 1.95 4.73 10.43
C PRO A 304 0.54 5.07 9.95
N PHE A 305 -0.16 5.98 10.63
CA PHE A 305 -1.49 6.42 10.22
C PHE A 305 -1.45 7.07 8.85
N LEU A 306 -0.65 8.14 8.69
CA LEU A 306 -0.53 8.86 7.42
C LEU A 306 -0.03 7.96 6.29
N THR A 307 0.89 7.05 6.61
CA THR A 307 1.44 6.09 5.65
C THR A 307 0.36 5.14 5.14
N VAL A 308 -0.34 4.44 6.03
CA VAL A 308 -1.41 3.49 5.66
C VAL A 308 -2.55 4.20 4.96
N PHE A 309 -2.95 5.37 5.44
CA PHE A 309 -3.98 6.19 4.84
C PHE A 309 -3.64 6.53 3.38
N LEU A 310 -2.46 7.10 3.14
CA LEU A 310 -2.03 7.54 1.83
C LEU A 310 -1.91 6.37 0.85
N ILE A 311 -1.20 5.31 1.25
CA ILE A 311 -1.00 4.13 0.39
C ILE A 311 -2.31 3.39 0.15
N GLY A 312 -3.13 3.20 1.18
CA GLY A 312 -4.42 2.53 1.04
C GLY A 312 -5.30 3.27 0.05
N THR A 313 -5.41 4.60 0.21
CA THR A 313 -6.20 5.44 -0.69
C THR A 313 -5.70 5.33 -2.13
N LEU A 314 -4.40 5.52 -2.35
CA LEU A 314 -3.82 5.51 -3.70
C LEU A 314 -3.91 4.13 -4.36
N ALA A 315 -3.45 3.08 -3.67
CA ALA A 315 -3.41 1.73 -4.22
C ALA A 315 -4.81 1.23 -4.57
N VAL A 316 -5.79 1.45 -3.70
CA VAL A 316 -7.16 1.01 -3.94
C VAL A 316 -7.85 1.88 -5.00
N THR A 317 -7.66 3.21 -4.99
CA THR A 317 -8.18 4.08 -6.06
C THR A 317 -7.67 3.64 -7.43
N PHE A 318 -6.38 3.31 -7.54
CA PHE A 318 -5.80 2.80 -8.77
C PHE A 318 -6.46 1.48 -9.21
N ILE A 319 -6.66 0.53 -8.29
CA ILE A 319 -7.32 -0.75 -8.58
C ILE A 319 -8.75 -0.53 -9.06
N VAL A 320 -9.56 0.23 -8.33
CA VAL A 320 -10.98 0.45 -8.64
C VAL A 320 -11.15 1.15 -9.98
N GLN A 321 -10.32 2.15 -10.29
CA GLN A 321 -10.52 2.96 -11.49
C GLN A 321 -9.93 2.36 -12.76
N ASN A 322 -8.95 1.44 -12.64
CA ASN A 322 -8.28 0.84 -13.79
C ASN A 322 -8.57 -0.66 -13.95
N GLY A 323 -9.01 -1.35 -12.89
CA GLY A 323 -9.12 -2.81 -12.91
C GLY A 323 -10.17 -3.33 -13.90
N TYR A 324 -11.21 -2.56 -14.20
CA TYR A 324 -12.18 -2.90 -15.25
C TYR A 324 -11.55 -3.11 -16.64
N LEU A 325 -10.41 -2.46 -16.94
CA LEU A 325 -9.69 -2.63 -18.21
C LEU A 325 -9.18 -4.06 -18.40
N ILE A 326 -8.84 -4.73 -17.30
CA ILE A 326 -8.34 -6.11 -17.29
C ILE A 326 -9.51 -7.10 -17.25
N LEU A 327 -10.60 -6.72 -16.57
CA LEU A 327 -11.74 -7.61 -16.35
C LEU A 327 -12.68 -7.75 -17.55
N ASN A 328 -12.68 -6.77 -18.47
CA ASN A 328 -13.40 -6.85 -19.75
C ASN A 328 -12.99 -8.06 -20.62
N TRP A 329 -11.92 -8.78 -20.27
CA TRP A 329 -11.46 -9.98 -20.97
C TRP A 329 -12.06 -11.29 -20.44
N PHE A 330 -12.83 -11.25 -19.35
CA PHE A 330 -13.44 -12.44 -18.75
C PHE A 330 -14.97 -12.46 -18.97
N PRO A 331 -15.57 -13.62 -19.27
CA PRO A 331 -17.02 -13.77 -19.28
C PRO A 331 -17.54 -13.69 -17.83
N GLY A 332 -18.04 -12.51 -17.44
CA GLY A 332 -18.66 -12.28 -16.12
C GLY A 332 -20.16 -12.57 -16.08
N TYR A 333 -20.74 -12.61 -14.88
CA TYR A 333 -22.19 -12.55 -14.71
C TYR A 333 -22.67 -11.09 -14.73
N PRO A 334 -23.88 -10.81 -15.26
CA PRO A 334 -24.39 -9.45 -15.40
C PRO A 334 -24.74 -8.84 -14.04
N HIS A 335 -24.78 -7.51 -13.99
CA HIS A 335 -25.27 -6.76 -12.84
C HIS A 335 -26.74 -7.15 -12.61
N LEU A 336 -27.06 -7.57 -11.38
CA LEU A 336 -28.39 -7.99 -10.96
C LEU A 336 -29.17 -6.85 -10.29
N GLY A 337 -28.46 -5.90 -9.69
CA GLY A 337 -29.03 -4.75 -9.00
C GLY A 337 -28.04 -3.59 -8.96
N GLU A 338 -28.56 -2.40 -8.71
CA GLU A 338 -27.77 -1.18 -8.54
C GLU A 338 -28.42 -0.28 -7.48
N MET A 339 -27.60 0.56 -6.85
CA MET A 339 -28.10 1.50 -5.86
C MET A 339 -28.98 2.57 -6.55
N PRO A 340 -30.20 2.84 -6.06
CA PRO A 340 -31.07 3.85 -6.66
C PRO A 340 -30.49 5.25 -6.48
N GLU A 341 -30.59 6.09 -7.52
CA GLU A 341 -30.08 7.47 -7.48
C GLU A 341 -30.79 8.30 -6.39
N ILE A 342 -30.00 8.88 -5.47
CA ILE A 342 -30.49 9.79 -4.42
C ILE A 342 -30.82 11.15 -5.04
N LYS A 343 -32.11 11.38 -5.30
CA LYS A 343 -32.60 12.58 -6.00
C LYS A 343 -32.51 13.88 -5.19
N SER A 344 -32.45 13.79 -3.86
CA SER A 344 -32.37 14.98 -3.01
C SER A 344 -30.92 15.44 -2.84
N PRO A 345 -30.55 16.69 -3.20
CA PRO A 345 -29.18 17.17 -3.09
C PRO A 345 -28.63 17.10 -1.66
N LEU A 346 -29.46 17.45 -0.66
CA LEU A 346 -29.06 17.39 0.74
C LEU A 346 -28.74 15.96 1.17
N TRP A 347 -29.66 15.02 0.91
CA TRP A 347 -29.45 13.61 1.28
C TRP A 347 -28.30 12.98 0.50
N ARG A 348 -28.12 13.34 -0.76
CA ARG A 348 -26.97 12.90 -1.56
C ARG A 348 -25.66 13.32 -0.92
N TRP A 349 -25.52 14.57 -0.45
CA TRP A 349 -24.30 15.01 0.21
C TRP A 349 -24.11 14.44 1.62
N ILE A 350 -25.20 14.25 2.38
CA ILE A 350 -25.14 13.52 3.66
C ILE A 350 -24.60 12.11 3.42
N ASP A 351 -25.13 11.42 2.41
CA ASP A 351 -24.73 10.05 2.14
C ASP A 351 -23.31 9.94 1.56
N LEU A 352 -22.95 10.82 0.62
CA LEU A 352 -21.57 10.92 0.10
C LEU A 352 -20.54 11.27 1.18
N THR A 353 -20.93 11.85 2.32
CA THR A 353 -19.98 12.21 3.39
C THR A 353 -20.11 11.27 4.58
N ILE A 354 -21.13 11.48 5.42
CA ILE A 354 -21.38 10.70 6.63
C ILE A 354 -21.70 9.26 6.27
N GLY A 355 -22.51 9.04 5.22
CA GLY A 355 -22.86 7.70 4.76
C GLY A 355 -21.63 6.87 4.38
N LEU A 356 -20.80 7.37 3.46
CA LEU A 356 -19.57 6.71 3.03
C LEU A 356 -18.55 6.56 4.17
N LEU A 357 -18.45 7.53 5.09
CA LEU A 357 -17.61 7.36 6.27
C LEU A 357 -18.11 6.20 7.15
N MET A 358 -19.43 6.06 7.31
CA MET A 358 -20.01 4.94 8.05
C MET A 358 -19.80 3.61 7.32
N VAL A 359 -19.90 3.57 5.99
CA VAL A 359 -19.53 2.38 5.18
C VAL A 359 -18.09 1.97 5.48
N GLY A 360 -17.14 2.90 5.29
CA GLY A 360 -15.73 2.66 5.60
C GLY A 360 -15.47 2.27 7.06
N ILE A 361 -16.26 2.74 8.03
CA ILE A 361 -16.14 2.29 9.42
C ILE A 361 -16.63 0.85 9.58
N PHE A 362 -17.86 0.55 9.17
CA PHE A 362 -18.49 -0.72 9.52
C PHE A 362 -17.95 -1.89 8.68
N GLU A 363 -17.66 -1.68 7.41
CA GLU A 363 -17.05 -2.72 6.59
C GLU A 363 -15.65 -3.08 7.08
N GLU A 364 -14.82 -2.09 7.40
CA GLU A 364 -13.48 -2.32 7.94
C GLU A 364 -13.53 -3.02 9.31
N LEU A 365 -14.46 -2.60 10.16
CA LEU A 365 -14.66 -3.19 11.47
C LEU A 365 -15.01 -4.68 11.36
N VAL A 366 -15.92 -5.04 10.44
CA VAL A 366 -16.38 -6.42 10.26
C VAL A 366 -15.36 -7.27 9.49
N PHE A 367 -14.97 -6.84 8.29
CA PHE A 367 -14.21 -7.67 7.34
C PHE A 367 -12.69 -7.59 7.52
N ARG A 368 -12.19 -6.63 8.30
CA ARG A 368 -10.77 -6.56 8.68
C ARG A 368 -10.61 -6.84 10.16
N GLY A 369 -11.13 -5.97 11.03
CA GLY A 369 -10.98 -6.11 12.48
C GLY A 369 -11.49 -7.45 13.02
N TYR A 370 -12.81 -7.67 12.93
CA TYR A 370 -13.44 -8.85 13.51
C TYR A 370 -13.10 -10.13 12.74
N LEU A 371 -13.12 -10.10 11.41
CA LEU A 371 -12.80 -11.26 10.59
C LEU A 371 -11.34 -11.74 10.79
N TYR A 372 -10.38 -10.83 10.97
CA TYR A 372 -9.02 -11.19 11.40
C TYR A 372 -9.03 -11.91 12.75
N THR A 373 -9.71 -11.35 13.75
CA THR A 373 -9.84 -11.98 15.07
C THR A 373 -10.47 -13.37 14.98
N PHE A 374 -11.46 -13.55 14.12
CA PHE A 374 -12.10 -14.86 13.90
C PHE A 374 -11.16 -15.86 13.22
N ILE A 375 -10.55 -15.49 12.08
CA ILE A 375 -9.69 -16.40 11.28
C ILE A 375 -8.43 -16.80 12.05
N THR A 376 -7.87 -15.89 12.86
CA THR A 376 -6.65 -16.15 13.64
C THR A 376 -6.82 -17.21 14.72
N ARG A 377 -8.06 -17.59 15.06
CA ARG A 377 -8.37 -18.77 15.89
C ARG A 377 -8.04 -20.08 15.18
N TYR A 378 -7.98 -20.09 13.85
CA TYR A 378 -7.78 -21.30 13.03
C TYR A 378 -6.45 -21.29 12.27
N THR A 379 -5.93 -20.13 11.88
CA THR A 379 -4.67 -20.03 11.13
C THR A 379 -3.93 -18.73 11.40
N ARG A 380 -2.59 -18.77 11.41
CA ARG A 380 -1.73 -17.57 11.49
C ARG A 380 -1.03 -17.25 10.16
N ARG A 381 -1.36 -17.96 9.08
CA ARG A 381 -0.72 -17.76 7.78
C ARG A 381 -1.29 -16.48 7.14
N PRO A 382 -0.50 -15.41 6.94
CA PRO A 382 -1.01 -14.10 6.51
C PRO A 382 -1.72 -14.18 5.15
N TRP A 383 -1.20 -14.95 4.20
CA TRP A 383 -1.80 -15.12 2.87
C TRP A 383 -3.18 -15.78 2.91
N ILE A 384 -3.41 -16.69 3.87
CA ILE A 384 -4.74 -17.31 4.05
C ILE A 384 -5.71 -16.30 4.65
N ILE A 385 -5.26 -15.51 5.63
CA ILE A 385 -6.08 -14.45 6.24
C ILE A 385 -6.48 -13.41 5.18
N ILE A 386 -5.51 -12.93 4.39
CA ILE A 386 -5.74 -11.98 3.29
C ILE A 386 -6.72 -12.57 2.28
N GLY A 387 -6.48 -13.81 1.82
CA GLY A 387 -7.33 -14.47 0.83
C GLY A 387 -8.78 -14.65 1.30
N ILE A 388 -8.99 -15.17 2.51
CA ILE A 388 -10.35 -15.35 3.05
C ILE A 388 -11.04 -14.01 3.24
N SER A 389 -10.36 -13.02 3.81
CA SER A 389 -10.93 -11.67 4.01
C SER A 389 -11.33 -11.02 2.69
N ALA A 390 -10.45 -11.08 1.68
CA ALA A 390 -10.72 -10.57 0.34
C ALA A 390 -11.94 -11.24 -0.31
N ILE A 391 -12.04 -12.57 -0.24
CA ILE A 391 -13.15 -13.32 -0.83
C ILE A 391 -14.47 -12.99 -0.13
N VAL A 392 -14.49 -13.05 1.21
CA VAL A 392 -15.69 -12.74 2.00
C VAL A 392 -16.16 -11.31 1.71
N PHE A 393 -15.22 -10.36 1.66
CA PHE A 393 -15.51 -8.95 1.39
C PHE A 393 -16.02 -8.71 -0.04
N GLY A 394 -15.38 -9.29 -1.06
CA GLY A 394 -15.86 -9.15 -2.44
C GLY A 394 -17.30 -9.64 -2.61
N PHE A 395 -17.64 -10.77 -1.98
CA PHE A 395 -18.97 -11.36 -2.10
C PHE A 395 -20.10 -10.60 -1.40
N ILE A 396 -19.85 -9.51 -0.66
CA ILE A 396 -20.96 -8.68 -0.17
C ILE A 396 -21.54 -7.77 -1.26
N HIS A 397 -20.88 -7.67 -2.41
CA HIS A 397 -21.30 -6.92 -3.61
C HIS A 397 -21.70 -7.88 -4.75
N TRP A 398 -22.23 -9.05 -4.41
CA TRP A 398 -22.53 -10.12 -5.36
C TRP A 398 -23.57 -9.70 -6.41
N SER A 399 -24.44 -8.75 -6.11
CA SER A 399 -25.45 -8.23 -7.04
C SER A 399 -24.88 -7.27 -8.10
N GLU A 400 -23.67 -6.73 -7.90
CA GLU A 400 -23.09 -5.69 -8.75
C GLU A 400 -22.26 -6.24 -9.93
N GLY A 401 -22.35 -7.53 -10.23
CA GLY A 401 -21.54 -8.16 -11.29
C GLY A 401 -20.21 -8.75 -10.80
N LEU A 402 -19.65 -9.66 -11.61
CA LEU A 402 -18.39 -10.36 -11.26
C LEU A 402 -17.20 -9.40 -11.18
N ASP A 403 -17.20 -8.40 -12.04
CA ASP A 403 -16.18 -7.36 -12.10
C ASP A 403 -16.10 -6.60 -10.78
N SER A 404 -17.23 -6.13 -10.26
CA SER A 404 -17.33 -5.45 -8.97
C SER A 404 -16.85 -6.35 -7.83
N VAL A 405 -17.27 -7.62 -7.79
CA VAL A 405 -16.80 -8.59 -6.78
C VAL A 405 -15.27 -8.77 -6.80
N ILE A 406 -14.66 -8.88 -7.99
CA ILE A 406 -13.21 -9.07 -8.10
C ILE A 406 -12.46 -7.81 -7.68
N LEU A 407 -12.91 -6.62 -8.10
CA LEU A 407 -12.28 -5.36 -7.74
C LEU A 407 -12.40 -5.08 -6.24
N THR A 408 -13.57 -5.32 -5.66
CA THR A 408 -13.80 -5.18 -4.23
C THR A 408 -12.97 -6.20 -3.44
N ALA A 409 -12.84 -7.44 -3.92
CA ALA A 409 -11.94 -8.42 -3.31
C ALA A 409 -10.47 -7.98 -3.36
N ALA A 410 -10.02 -7.40 -4.49
CA ALA A 410 -8.66 -6.88 -4.63
C ALA A 410 -8.41 -5.69 -3.69
N ALA A 411 -9.37 -4.77 -3.58
CA ALA A 411 -9.35 -3.67 -2.61
C ALA A 411 -9.26 -4.21 -1.16
N GLY A 412 -10.12 -5.17 -0.81
CA GLY A 412 -10.12 -5.83 0.49
C GLY A 412 -8.80 -6.55 0.81
N ALA A 413 -8.15 -7.14 -0.19
CA ALA A 413 -6.84 -7.75 -0.03
C ALA A 413 -5.76 -6.72 0.33
N VAL A 414 -5.77 -5.56 -0.34
CA VAL A 414 -4.85 -4.44 -0.03
C VAL A 414 -5.10 -3.92 1.38
N PHE A 415 -6.36 -3.67 1.76
CA PHE A 415 -6.68 -3.19 3.10
C PHE A 415 -6.35 -4.21 4.20
N MET A 416 -6.61 -5.50 4.00
CA MET A 416 -6.19 -6.53 4.95
C MET A 416 -4.66 -6.63 5.06
N LEU A 417 -3.94 -6.51 3.94
CA LEU A 417 -2.47 -6.48 3.95
C LEU A 417 -1.92 -5.31 4.78
N LEU A 418 -2.50 -4.12 4.64
CA LEU A 418 -2.17 -2.93 5.43
C LEU A 418 -2.58 -3.08 6.89
N TYR A 419 -3.75 -3.66 7.16
CA TYR A 419 -4.24 -3.94 8.51
C TYR A 419 -3.29 -4.87 9.26
N LEU A 420 -2.76 -5.90 8.62
CA LEU A 420 -1.79 -6.82 9.25
C LEU A 420 -0.48 -6.13 9.69
N GLN A 421 -0.17 -4.93 9.19
CA GLN A 421 1.02 -4.17 9.60
C GLN A 421 0.81 -3.39 10.90
N THR A 422 -0.43 -2.98 11.18
CA THR A 422 -0.74 -2.05 12.28
C THR A 422 -1.70 -2.63 13.30
N LEU A 423 -2.49 -3.64 12.91
CA LEU A 423 -3.66 -4.18 13.61
C LEU A 423 -4.64 -3.09 14.05
N SER A 424 -4.65 -1.98 13.33
CA SER A 424 -5.32 -0.74 13.69
C SER A 424 -6.10 -0.19 12.48
N LEU A 425 -7.40 0.02 12.66
CA LEU A 425 -8.32 0.41 11.59
C LEU A 425 -8.44 1.90 11.27
N PRO A 426 -8.20 2.89 12.16
CA PRO A 426 -8.51 4.30 11.87
C PRO A 426 -7.98 4.83 10.53
N ALA A 427 -6.74 4.50 10.15
CA ALA A 427 -6.17 4.92 8.87
C ALA A 427 -6.84 4.24 7.67
N ILE A 428 -7.25 2.97 7.83
CA ILE A 428 -7.88 2.17 6.78
C ILE A 428 -9.32 2.60 6.58
N MET A 429 -10.08 2.84 7.66
CA MET A 429 -11.43 3.41 7.62
C MET A 429 -11.45 4.73 6.86
N LEU A 430 -10.48 5.62 7.14
CA LEU A 430 -10.38 6.89 6.44
C LEU A 430 -9.95 6.71 4.98
N ALA A 431 -9.05 5.77 4.69
CA ALA A 431 -8.63 5.46 3.32
C ALA A 431 -9.78 4.91 2.48
N HIS A 432 -10.57 3.99 3.02
CA HIS A 432 -11.76 3.44 2.39
C HIS A 432 -12.77 4.55 2.08
N PHE A 433 -13.10 5.39 3.08
CA PHE A 433 -13.94 6.56 2.86
C PHE A 433 -13.42 7.45 1.73
N MET A 434 -12.11 7.73 1.67
CA MET A 434 -11.54 8.54 0.59
C MET A 434 -11.67 7.89 -0.78
N VAL A 435 -11.46 6.58 -0.88
CA VAL A 435 -11.63 5.83 -2.15
C VAL A 435 -13.07 5.98 -2.64
N ASP A 436 -14.06 5.69 -1.80
CA ASP A 436 -15.47 5.77 -2.17
C ASP A 436 -15.87 7.21 -2.50
N PHE A 437 -15.39 8.17 -1.72
CA PHE A 437 -15.66 9.58 -1.95
C PHE A 437 -15.10 10.03 -3.31
N ILE A 438 -13.87 9.64 -3.65
CA ILE A 438 -13.27 9.93 -4.96
C ILE A 438 -14.09 9.27 -6.08
N GLU A 439 -14.59 8.05 -5.87
CA GLU A 439 -15.31 7.29 -6.87
C GLU A 439 -16.74 7.79 -7.14
N PHE A 440 -17.46 8.21 -6.10
CA PHE A 440 -18.89 8.55 -6.17
C PHE A 440 -19.20 10.05 -6.14
N ALA A 441 -18.36 10.89 -5.52
CA ALA A 441 -18.69 12.31 -5.35
C ALA A 441 -18.67 13.11 -6.67
N ASN A 442 -18.04 12.58 -7.73
CA ASN A 442 -17.87 13.23 -9.03
C ASN A 442 -17.17 14.62 -8.96
N ILE A 443 -16.40 14.87 -7.90
CA ILE A 443 -15.62 16.11 -7.72
C ILE A 443 -14.30 16.03 -8.51
N ILE A 444 -13.66 14.85 -8.50
CA ILE A 444 -12.43 14.59 -9.24
C ILE A 444 -12.80 13.79 -10.49
N PRO A 445 -12.56 14.31 -11.71
CA PRO A 445 -12.85 13.58 -12.93
C PRO A 445 -12.14 12.21 -12.94
N LYS A 446 -12.90 11.12 -13.15
CA LYS A 446 -12.35 9.75 -13.23
C LYS A 446 -11.28 9.60 -14.30
N SER A 447 -11.33 10.44 -15.35
CA SER A 447 -10.33 10.51 -16.42
C SER A 447 -8.92 10.88 -15.94
N ILE A 448 -8.77 11.48 -14.76
CA ILE A 448 -7.46 11.83 -14.18
C ILE A 448 -6.68 10.58 -13.76
N PHE A 449 -7.38 9.54 -13.32
CA PHE A 449 -6.77 8.33 -12.76
C PHE A 449 -6.84 7.12 -13.68
N ARG A 450 -7.64 7.20 -14.76
CA ARG A 450 -7.72 6.15 -15.80
C ARG A 450 -6.51 6.19 -16.73
N LEU A 451 -5.92 5.02 -16.96
CA LEU A 451 -4.82 4.81 -17.89
C LEU A 451 -5.21 5.11 -19.34
N PHE A 452 -6.48 4.93 -19.74
CA PHE A 452 -6.94 5.19 -21.12
C PHE A 452 -8.16 6.10 -21.12
#